data_AF-A0A2E8JSY9-F1
#
_entry.id   AF-A0A2E8JSY9-F1
#
_cell.length_a   1.000
_cell.length_b   1.000
_cell.length_c   1.000
_cell.angle_alpha   90.00
_cell.angle_beta   90.00
_cell.angle_gamma   90.00
#
_symmetry.space_group_name_H-M   'P 1'
#
loop_
_entity.id
_entity.type
_entity.pdbx_description
1 polymer ?
#
loop_
_entity_poly.entity_id
_entity_poly.type
_entity_poly.pdbx_seq_one_letter_code
_entity_poly.pdbx_strand_id
1 'polypeptide(L)'
;MTNSSETDSPFLEEKYVDELTGIYKGKEGKTKLQLQCTFLKGAGVPFIENARGRPIVNRSYFEGSRTVPAQQHSEKQIWEPDLMKTKGTVRTGC
;
A
#
# COMPACT_ATOMS: atom_id res chain seq x y z
N MET A 1 27.74 1.96 18.04
CA MET A 1 26.93 2.74 17.09
C MET A 1 26.25 1.74 16.18
N THR A 2 24.98 1.42 16.42
CA THR A 2 24.27 0.38 15.64
C THR A 2 23.91 0.93 14.27
N ASN A 3 24.31 0.18 13.24
CA ASN A 3 24.23 0.56 11.83
C ASN A 3 22.79 0.85 11.39
N SER A 4 22.55 2.05 10.85
CA SER A 4 21.26 2.57 10.37
C SER A 4 20.85 2.04 8.99
N SER A 5 21.20 0.80 8.64
CA SER A 5 21.00 0.26 7.30
C SER A 5 19.87 -0.76 7.27
N GLU A 6 18.61 -0.34 7.39
CA GLU A 6 17.47 -1.19 7.01
C GLU A 6 16.18 -0.37 6.77
N THR A 7 16.14 0.51 5.78
CA THR A 7 14.91 1.26 5.44
C THR A 7 14.69 1.37 3.93
N ASP A 8 14.72 0.24 3.23
CA ASP A 8 14.17 0.12 1.86
C ASP A 8 12.85 -0.67 1.86
N SER A 9 12.14 -0.73 2.99
CA SER A 9 10.79 -1.30 3.01
C SER A 9 9.77 -0.16 2.96
N PRO A 10 8.80 -0.18 2.05
CA PRO A 10 7.74 0.83 1.98
C PRO A 10 6.76 0.74 3.18
N PHE A 11 6.93 -0.24 4.07
CA PHE A 11 6.05 -0.47 5.21
C PHE A 11 6.69 -0.04 6.53
N LEU A 12 5.84 0.40 7.46
CA LEU A 12 6.24 0.70 8.83
C LEU A 12 6.56 -0.58 9.60
N GLU A 13 7.71 -0.59 10.28
CA GLU A 13 8.02 -1.62 11.27
C GLU A 13 7.12 -1.51 12.50
N GLU A 14 7.06 -2.58 13.28
CA GLU A 14 6.25 -2.64 14.51
C GLU A 14 6.58 -1.54 15.51
N LYS A 15 7.87 -1.24 15.72
CA LYS A 15 8.29 -0.19 16.65
C LYS A 15 7.73 1.19 16.27
N TYR A 16 7.66 1.49 14.97
CA TYR A 16 7.11 2.76 14.50
C TYR A 16 5.59 2.79 14.62
N VAL A 17 4.91 1.64 14.45
CA VAL A 17 3.48 1.54 14.73
C VAL A 17 3.19 1.72 16.22
N ASP A 18 4.03 1.19 17.10
CA ASP A 18 3.93 1.38 18.56
C ASP A 18 4.06 2.89 18.91
N GLU A 19 5.04 3.58 18.32
CA GLU A 19 5.22 5.03 18.48
C GLU A 19 4.06 5.85 17.92
N LEU A 20 3.60 5.51 16.70
CA LEU A 20 2.50 6.19 16.01
C LEU A 20 1.18 6.09 16.79
N THR A 21 0.90 4.93 17.37
CA THR A 21 -0.34 4.67 18.10
C THR A 21 -0.25 5.00 19.59
N GLY A 22 0.96 5.14 20.13
CA GLY A 22 1.23 5.24 21.57
C GLY A 22 0.87 3.98 22.36
N ILE A 23 0.55 2.86 21.69
CA ILE A 23 0.08 1.63 22.31
C ILE A 23 1.21 0.61 22.29
N TYR A 24 1.87 0.45 23.45
CA TYR A 24 3.00 -0.48 23.63
C TYR A 24 2.60 -1.82 24.24
N LYS A 25 1.40 -1.93 24.85
CA LYS A 25 0.92 -3.14 25.52
C LYS A 25 -0.59 -3.32 25.39
N GLY A 26 -1.04 -4.56 25.55
CA GLY A 26 -2.46 -4.87 25.66
C GLY A 26 -3.08 -4.29 26.93
N LYS A 27 -4.38 -4.04 26.89
CA LYS A 27 -5.17 -3.51 28.01
C LYS A 27 -6.59 -4.09 27.95
N GLU A 28 -7.21 -4.30 29.11
CA GLU A 28 -8.64 -4.69 29.22
C GLU A 28 -8.99 -5.96 28.41
N GLY A 29 -8.13 -6.98 28.48
CA GLY A 29 -8.34 -8.25 27.78
C GLY A 29 -8.10 -8.20 26.26
N LYS A 30 -7.72 -7.04 25.71
CA LYS A 30 -7.36 -6.88 24.29
C LYS A 30 -5.85 -6.95 24.11
N THR A 31 -5.42 -7.55 23.01
CA THR A 31 -4.00 -7.59 22.65
C THR A 31 -3.52 -6.20 22.20
N LYS A 32 -2.21 -5.95 22.30
CA LYS A 32 -1.58 -4.72 21.78
C LYS A 32 -2.03 -4.45 20.34
N LEU A 33 -1.96 -5.49 19.50
CA LEU A 33 -2.25 -5.41 18.07
C LEU A 33 -3.73 -5.08 17.80
N GLN A 34 -4.66 -5.68 18.55
CA GLN A 34 -6.09 -5.35 18.43
C GLN A 34 -6.37 -3.88 18.75
N LEU A 35 -5.72 -3.34 19.79
CA LEU A 35 -5.85 -1.94 20.16
C LEU A 35 -5.27 -1.02 19.09
N GLN A 36 -4.12 -1.37 18.52
CA GLN A 36 -3.52 -0.63 17.40
C GLN A 36 -4.41 -0.64 16.17
N CYS A 37 -4.93 -1.79 15.77
CA CYS A 37 -5.90 -1.89 14.66
C CYS A 37 -7.15 -1.05 14.93
N THR A 38 -7.65 -1.03 16.17
CA THR A 38 -8.82 -0.22 16.55
C THR A 38 -8.51 1.28 16.46
N PHE A 39 -7.34 1.69 16.94
CA PHE A 39 -6.87 3.07 16.84
C PHE A 39 -6.72 3.51 15.38
N LEU A 40 -6.07 2.70 14.55
CA LEU A 40 -5.86 3.00 13.12
C LEU A 40 -7.18 3.12 12.37
N LYS A 41 -8.17 2.26 12.67
CA LYS A 41 -9.54 2.38 12.13
C LYS A 41 -10.20 3.70 12.54
N GLY A 42 -10.08 4.09 13.82
CA GLY A 42 -10.64 5.35 14.32
C GLY A 42 -9.96 6.60 13.75
N ALA A 43 -8.67 6.52 13.47
CA ALA A 43 -7.87 7.60 12.88
C ALA A 43 -8.02 7.71 11.35
N GLY A 44 -8.73 6.77 10.71
CA GLY A 44 -8.87 6.75 9.25
C GLY A 44 -7.59 6.40 8.49
N VAL A 45 -6.63 5.74 9.15
CA VAL A 45 -5.37 5.33 8.51
C VAL A 45 -5.58 4.00 7.79
N PRO A 46 -5.25 3.88 6.49
CA PRO A 46 -5.37 2.63 5.76
C PRO A 46 -4.27 1.63 6.19
N PHE A 47 -4.67 0.39 6.48
CA PHE A 47 -3.75 -0.69 6.84
C PHE A 47 -4.29 -2.06 6.40
N ILE A 48 -3.39 -3.04 6.35
CA ILE A 48 -3.72 -4.45 6.14
C ILE A 48 -3.41 -5.22 7.41
N GLU A 49 -4.32 -6.08 7.86
CA GLU A 49 -4.10 -6.96 9.00
C GLU A 49 -3.48 -8.29 8.55
N ASN A 50 -2.36 -8.69 9.16
CA ASN A 50 -1.74 -9.98 8.86
C ASN A 50 -2.38 -11.14 9.67
N ALA A 51 -2.00 -12.39 9.37
CA ALA A 51 -2.53 -13.57 10.06
C ALA A 51 -2.26 -13.59 11.59
N ARG A 52 -1.33 -12.78 12.09
CA ARG A 52 -1.05 -12.61 13.53
C ARG A 52 -1.84 -11.45 14.15
N GLY A 53 -2.66 -10.75 13.38
CA GLY A 53 -3.41 -9.56 13.78
C GLY A 53 -2.59 -8.27 13.80
N ARG A 54 -1.35 -8.27 13.27
CA ARG A 54 -0.50 -7.07 13.23
C ARG A 54 -0.93 -6.16 12.08
N PRO A 55 -1.09 -4.84 12.31
CA PRO A 55 -1.34 -3.90 11.24
C PRO A 55 -0.06 -3.64 10.43
N ILE A 56 -0.17 -3.77 9.11
CA ILE A 56 0.85 -3.39 8.13
C ILE A 56 0.41 -2.06 7.52
N VAL A 57 1.20 -1.01 7.79
CA VAL A 57 0.90 0.36 7.38
C VAL A 57 1.97 0.82 6.38
N ASN A 58 1.56 1.49 5.31
CA ASN A 58 2.49 2.05 4.34
C ASN A 58 3.09 3.37 4.87
N ARG A 59 4.41 3.48 4.83
CA ARG A 59 5.16 4.66 5.29
C ARG A 59 4.84 5.90 4.46
N SER A 60 4.62 5.75 3.16
CA SER A 60 4.32 6.86 2.24
C SER A 60 3.06 7.64 2.60
N TYR A 61 2.12 7.03 3.35
CA TYR A 61 0.92 7.70 3.83
C TYR A 61 1.24 8.88 4.77
N PHE A 62 2.32 8.77 5.56
CA PHE A 62 2.70 9.81 6.54
C PHE A 62 3.74 10.77 5.99
N GLU A 63 4.61 10.32 5.09
CA GLU A 63 5.67 11.14 4.49
C GLU A 63 5.16 12.18 3.48
N GLY A 64 3.84 12.29 3.33
CA GLY A 64 3.23 13.27 2.42
C GLY A 64 3.54 12.97 0.95
N SER A 65 3.87 11.71 0.61
CA SER A 65 3.85 11.28 -0.78
C SER A 65 2.45 11.58 -1.31
N ARG A 66 2.37 12.61 -2.14
CA ARG A 66 1.15 13.08 -2.82
C ARG A 66 0.39 11.83 -3.22
N THR A 67 -0.72 11.54 -2.56
CA THR A 67 -1.66 10.53 -3.01
C THR A 67 -1.97 10.92 -4.43
N VAL A 68 -1.31 10.29 -5.40
CA VAL A 68 -1.81 10.26 -6.76
C VAL A 68 -3.20 9.69 -6.55
N PRO A 69 -4.27 10.50 -6.72
CA PRO A 69 -5.61 9.96 -6.64
C PRO A 69 -5.58 8.74 -7.53
N ALA A 70 -5.93 7.57 -6.98
CA ALA A 70 -5.85 6.28 -7.66
C ALA A 70 -6.20 6.54 -9.11
N GLN A 71 -5.20 6.48 -10.01
CA GLN A 71 -5.33 7.02 -11.36
C GLN A 71 -6.71 6.58 -11.83
N GLN A 72 -7.65 7.52 -11.95
CA GLN A 72 -8.91 7.23 -12.62
C GLN A 72 -8.42 6.62 -13.90
N HIS A 73 -8.65 5.30 -14.08
CA HIS A 73 -8.14 4.54 -15.22
C HIS A 73 -8.38 5.40 -16.44
N SER A 74 -7.36 6.13 -16.88
CA SER A 74 -7.40 6.97 -18.04
C SER A 74 -7.29 5.95 -19.13
N GLU A 75 -8.46 5.48 -19.54
CA GLU A 75 -8.68 4.51 -20.60
C GLU A 75 -7.94 3.20 -20.34
N LYS A 76 -8.68 2.16 -19.96
CA LYS A 76 -8.19 0.77 -20.01
C LYS A 76 -7.46 0.61 -21.34
N GLN A 77 -6.12 0.55 -21.32
CA GLN A 77 -5.36 0.03 -22.44
C GLN A 77 -5.73 -1.45 -22.44
N ILE A 78 -6.82 -1.76 -23.14
CA ILE A 78 -7.19 -3.12 -23.49
C ILE A 78 -5.96 -3.65 -24.19
N TRP A 79 -5.33 -4.64 -23.58
CA TRP A 79 -4.22 -5.32 -24.21
C TRP A 79 -4.75 -5.90 -25.53
N GLU A 80 -4.24 -5.40 -26.66
CA GLU A 80 -4.55 -5.92 -27.99
C GLU A 80 -3.29 -6.59 -28.55
N PRO A 81 -3.38 -7.88 -28.95
CA PRO A 81 -2.25 -8.57 -29.55
C PRO A 81 -1.89 -7.93 -30.90
N ASP A 82 -0.59 -7.83 -31.18
CA ASP A 82 -0.04 -7.11 -32.34
C ASP A 82 -0.55 -7.65 -33.70
N LEU A 83 -1.01 -8.91 -33.71
CA LEU A 83 -1.65 -9.57 -34.85
C LEU A 83 -2.97 -8.89 -35.31
N MET A 84 -3.65 -8.15 -34.44
CA MET A 84 -4.90 -7.45 -34.77
C MET A 84 -4.67 -6.06 -35.38
N LYS A 85 -3.44 -5.53 -35.37
CA LYS A 85 -3.07 -4.27 -36.02
C LYS A 85 -2.82 -4.48 -37.51
N THR A 86 -3.79 -5.02 -38.24
CA THR A 86 -3.66 -5.18 -39.68
C THR A 86 -3.73 -3.81 -40.34
N LYS A 87 -2.56 -3.21 -40.61
CA LYS A 87 -2.42 -2.11 -41.57
C LYS A 87 -2.81 -2.68 -42.93
N GLY A 88 -4.02 -2.35 -43.40
CA GLY A 88 -4.50 -2.72 -44.71
C GLY A 88 -3.64 -2.11 -45.81
N THR A 89 -2.57 -2.81 -46.20
CA THR A 89 -1.87 -2.53 -47.46
C THR A 89 -2.70 -3.17 -48.57
N VAL A 90 -3.64 -2.40 -49.12
CA VAL A 90 -4.29 -2.73 -50.39
C VAL A 90 -3.21 -2.68 -51.48
N ARG A 91 -2.76 -3.84 -51.95
CA ARG A 91 -1.99 -3.94 -53.20
C ARG A 91 -2.99 -3.96 -54.35
N THR A 92 -3.22 -2.81 -54.95
CA THR A 92 -3.83 -2.73 -56.29
C THR A 92 -2.83 -3.26 -57.29
N GLY A 93 -3.16 -4.33 -58.00
CA GLY A 93 -2.36 -4.88 -59.09
C GLY A 93 -3.27 -5.32 -60.22
N CYS A 94 -3.05 -4.73 -61.39
CA CYS A 94 -3.71 -4.99 -62.67
C CYS A 94 -3.46 -6.42 -63.19
#